data_AF-A0A4V0I6S1-F1
#
_entry.id   AF-A0A4V0I6S1-F1
#
_cell.length_a   1.000
_cell.length_b   1.000
_cell.length_c   1.000
_cell.angle_alpha   90.00
_cell.angle_beta   90.00
_cell.angle_gamma   90.00
#
_symmetry.space_group_name_H-M   'P 1'
#
loop_
_entity.id
_entity.type
_entity.pdbx_description
1 polymer ?
#
loop_
_entity_poly.entity_id
_entity_poly.type
_entity_poly.pdbx_seq_one_letter_code
_entity_poly.pdbx_strand_id
1 'polypeptide(L)'
;MPLVRFSIALLLCVSVAAITGCGEPPGPTGTDPEALYQHHCARCHARAGEPGGPTLGGSKGPDLSHIGSATGMTADWIAAYVANPKSVRPDARLMPAFGDKMTPEQIRALAEWLAARK
;
A
#
# COMPACT_ATOMS: atom_id res chain seq x y z
N MET A 1 19.11 5.11 66.22
CA MET A 1 19.92 6.36 66.17
C MET A 1 20.88 6.22 64.99
N PRO A 2 21.14 7.31 64.26
CA PRO A 2 20.75 7.52 62.85
C PRO A 2 21.86 7.14 61.87
N LEU A 3 21.53 7.05 60.58
CA LEU A 3 22.25 7.74 59.49
C LEU A 3 21.57 7.45 58.14
N VAL A 4 20.58 8.30 57.89
CA VAL A 4 20.18 8.91 56.62
C VAL A 4 20.94 8.43 55.38
N ARG A 5 20.28 7.59 54.55
CA ARG A 5 20.68 7.35 53.16
C ARG A 5 20.03 8.41 52.28
N PHE A 6 20.77 9.47 51.98
CA PHE A 6 20.44 10.38 50.88
C PHE A 6 21.67 10.48 49.98
N SER A 7 21.67 9.70 48.90
CA SER A 7 22.54 9.95 47.77
C SER A 7 21.65 9.98 46.54
N ILE A 8 21.22 11.19 46.25
CA ILE A 8 20.65 11.64 44.99
C ILE A 8 21.74 11.40 43.94
N ALA A 9 21.59 10.34 43.14
CA ALA A 9 22.38 10.13 41.94
C ALA A 9 21.45 10.27 40.73
N LEU A 10 21.24 11.53 40.38
CA LEU A 10 21.01 12.07 39.04
C LEU A 10 20.67 11.03 37.96
N LEU A 11 19.37 10.74 37.81
CA LEU A 11 18.80 10.15 36.61
C LEU A 11 18.97 11.16 35.46
N LEU A 12 20.10 11.07 34.76
CA LEU A 12 20.24 11.60 33.42
C LEU A 12 19.32 10.78 32.51
N CYS A 13 18.06 11.21 32.45
CA CYS A 13 17.20 10.93 31.31
C CYS A 13 17.86 11.58 30.08
N VAL A 14 18.76 10.84 29.44
CA VAL A 14 19.16 11.13 28.06
C VAL A 14 17.94 10.79 27.22
N SER A 15 17.06 11.78 27.07
CA SER A 15 16.03 11.80 26.05
C SER A 15 16.74 11.80 24.70
N VAL A 16 16.97 10.60 24.16
CA VAL A 16 17.27 10.44 22.74
C VAL A 16 16.05 10.95 21.99
N ALA A 17 16.13 12.21 21.56
CA ALA A 17 15.22 12.77 20.58
C ALA A 17 15.35 11.93 19.31
N ALA A 18 14.41 11.02 19.11
CA ALA A 18 14.21 10.40 17.83
C ALA A 18 13.91 11.53 16.85
N ILE A 19 14.89 11.82 16.00
CA ILE A 19 14.76 12.63 14.79
C ILE A 19 13.74 11.88 13.92
N THR A 20 12.47 12.17 14.13
CA THR A 20 11.39 11.76 13.24
C THR A 20 11.54 12.58 11.97
N GLY A 21 12.45 12.14 11.10
CA GLY A 21 12.43 12.54 9.71
C GLY A 21 11.09 12.09 9.12
N CYS A 22 10.40 13.01 8.47
CA CYS A 22 9.29 12.70 7.57
C CYS A 22 9.84 11.92 6.36
N GLY A 23 10.22 10.67 6.58
CA GLY A 23 10.47 9.71 5.52
C GLY A 23 9.28 8.77 5.47
N GLU A 24 8.52 8.80 4.39
CA GLU A 24 7.56 7.74 4.08
C GLU A 24 8.34 6.40 4.19
N PRO A 25 7.84 5.39 4.91
CA PRO A 25 8.53 4.12 5.02
C PRO A 25 8.85 3.58 3.61
N PRO A 26 10.02 2.96 3.40
CA PRO A 26 10.35 2.37 2.11
C PRO A 26 9.24 1.42 1.70
N GLY A 27 8.82 1.52 0.44
CA GLY A 27 7.76 0.67 -0.10
C GLY A 27 8.12 -0.82 0.00
N PRO A 28 7.12 -1.71 -0.12
CA PRO A 28 7.32 -3.16 -0.06
C PRO A 28 8.43 -3.59 -1.04
N THR A 29 9.46 -4.26 -0.53
CA THR A 29 10.64 -4.70 -1.30
C THR A 29 10.47 -6.05 -1.97
N GLY A 30 9.40 -6.79 -1.64
CA GLY A 30 9.10 -8.12 -2.19
C GLY A 30 7.95 -8.12 -3.19
N THR A 31 7.53 -9.33 -3.58
CA THR A 31 6.40 -9.60 -4.48
C THR A 31 5.13 -10.03 -3.75
N ASP A 32 5.05 -9.84 -2.42
CA ASP A 32 3.83 -10.12 -1.66
C ASP A 32 2.69 -9.22 -2.17
N PRO A 33 1.67 -9.79 -2.83
CA PRO A 33 0.66 -9.00 -3.51
C PRO A 33 -0.27 -8.26 -2.54
N GLU A 34 -0.46 -8.75 -1.31
CA GLU A 34 -1.26 -8.04 -0.31
C GLU A 34 -0.52 -6.80 0.17
N ALA A 35 0.77 -6.90 0.52
CA ALA A 35 1.58 -5.74 0.88
C ALA A 35 1.64 -4.70 -0.25
N LEU A 36 1.80 -5.16 -1.51
CA LEU A 36 1.77 -4.29 -2.68
C LEU A 36 0.42 -3.56 -2.82
N TYR A 37 -0.69 -4.28 -2.65
CA TYR A 37 -2.03 -3.71 -2.70
C TYR A 37 -2.26 -2.66 -1.60
N GLN A 38 -1.90 -2.98 -0.36
CA GLN A 38 -2.09 -2.07 0.78
C GLN A 38 -1.27 -0.78 0.61
N HIS A 39 -0.03 -0.90 0.15
CA HIS A 39 0.86 0.24 -0.02
C HIS A 39 0.45 1.14 -1.19
N HIS A 40 0.04 0.55 -2.34
CA HIS A 40 -0.15 1.32 -3.58
C HIS A 40 -1.62 1.54 -3.98
N CYS A 41 -2.52 0.60 -3.66
CA CYS A 41 -3.85 0.51 -4.26
C CYS A 41 -4.97 0.87 -3.29
N ALA A 42 -4.84 0.46 -2.02
CA ALA A 42 -5.87 0.61 -0.99
C ALA A 42 -6.22 2.08 -0.68
N ARG A 43 -5.41 3.06 -1.08
CA ARG A 43 -5.77 4.48 -0.95
C ARG A 43 -6.97 4.89 -1.83
N CYS A 44 -7.21 4.17 -2.93
CA CYS A 44 -8.24 4.51 -3.92
C CYS A 44 -9.24 3.39 -4.18
N HIS A 45 -8.82 2.13 -4.06
CA HIS A 45 -9.64 0.96 -4.37
C HIS A 45 -10.06 0.24 -3.09
N ALA A 46 -11.32 -0.19 -3.06
CA ALA A 46 -11.86 -1.01 -1.98
C ALA A 46 -11.55 -2.50 -2.16
N ARG A 47 -11.57 -3.20 -1.03
CA ARG A 47 -11.52 -4.66 -0.92
C ARG A 47 -12.53 -5.11 0.14
N ALA A 48 -13.19 -6.23 -0.09
CA ALA A 48 -14.30 -6.72 0.70
C ALA A 48 -13.88 -6.86 2.17
N GLY A 49 -14.55 -6.11 3.04
CA GLY A 49 -14.31 -6.12 4.48
C GLY A 49 -13.09 -5.31 4.96
N GLU A 50 -12.28 -4.73 4.07
CA GLU A 50 -11.06 -3.99 4.42
C GLU A 50 -11.15 -2.53 3.92
N PRO A 51 -10.79 -1.52 4.76
CA PRO A 51 -10.81 -0.13 4.34
C PRO A 51 -9.79 0.12 3.22
N GLY A 52 -10.29 0.14 2.00
CA GLY A 52 -9.59 0.58 0.80
C GLY A 52 -10.36 1.73 0.15
N GLY A 53 -9.90 2.96 0.35
CA GLY A 53 -10.62 4.19 0.04
C GLY A 53 -11.31 4.77 1.28
N PRO A 54 -11.44 6.11 1.37
CA PRO A 54 -11.85 6.80 2.59
C PRO A 54 -13.23 6.31 3.07
N THR A 55 -13.38 6.08 4.39
CA THR A 55 -14.68 5.78 4.98
C THR A 55 -15.66 6.94 4.79
N LEU A 56 -16.90 6.58 4.41
CA LEU A 56 -18.09 7.40 4.12
C LEU A 56 -17.92 8.43 2.99
N GLY A 57 -18.13 7.99 1.73
CA GLY A 57 -18.31 8.92 0.59
C GLY A 57 -17.78 8.50 -0.79
N GLY A 58 -17.23 7.29 -0.96
CA GLY A 58 -16.92 6.72 -2.27
C GLY A 58 -15.42 6.53 -2.51
N SER A 59 -15.02 5.30 -2.81
CA SER A 59 -13.69 4.98 -3.32
C SER A 59 -13.42 5.78 -4.60
N LYS A 60 -12.20 6.30 -4.78
CA LYS A 60 -11.82 7.03 -6.01
C LYS A 60 -11.72 6.11 -7.23
N GLY A 61 -11.50 4.81 -7.00
CA GLY A 61 -11.54 3.75 -8.00
C GLY A 61 -12.65 2.73 -7.69
N PRO A 62 -12.96 1.82 -8.62
CA PRO A 62 -13.91 0.73 -8.38
C PRO A 62 -13.45 -0.19 -7.25
N ASP A 63 -14.41 -0.90 -6.67
CA ASP A 63 -14.16 -2.04 -5.79
C ASP A 63 -13.48 -3.18 -6.58
N LEU A 64 -12.38 -3.71 -6.03
CA LEU A 64 -11.58 -4.77 -6.65
C LEU A 64 -11.80 -6.15 -6.00
N SER A 65 -12.75 -6.27 -5.07
CA SER A 65 -13.05 -7.51 -4.33
C SER A 65 -13.31 -8.72 -5.20
N HIS A 66 -13.94 -8.52 -6.35
CA HIS A 66 -14.34 -9.57 -7.29
C HIS A 66 -13.91 -9.24 -8.71
N ILE A 67 -12.82 -8.48 -8.88
CA ILE A 67 -12.40 -8.00 -10.21
C ILE A 67 -12.12 -9.15 -11.19
N GLY A 68 -11.62 -10.29 -10.70
CA GLY A 68 -11.38 -11.50 -11.49
C GLY A 68 -12.63 -12.23 -11.97
N SER A 69 -13.82 -11.87 -11.47
CA SER A 69 -15.10 -12.35 -12.01
C SER A 69 -15.59 -11.53 -13.21
N ALA A 70 -15.03 -10.34 -13.45
CA ALA A 70 -15.41 -9.52 -14.60
C ALA A 70 -14.73 -10.01 -15.89
N THR A 71 -15.50 -10.04 -16.98
CA THR A 71 -15.01 -10.47 -18.30
C THR A 71 -13.82 -9.62 -18.75
N GLY A 72 -12.74 -10.29 -19.15
CA GLY A 72 -11.53 -9.64 -19.67
C GLY A 72 -10.55 -9.16 -18.59
N MET A 73 -10.84 -9.33 -17.30
CA MET A 73 -9.92 -9.00 -16.20
C MET A 73 -8.89 -10.11 -15.96
N THR A 74 -8.11 -10.44 -17.00
CA THR A 74 -7.00 -11.39 -16.89
C THR A 74 -5.80 -10.76 -16.21
N ALA A 75 -4.89 -11.59 -15.69
CA ALA A 75 -3.64 -11.11 -15.10
C ALA A 75 -2.82 -10.26 -16.10
N ASP A 76 -2.84 -10.59 -17.38
CA ASP A 76 -2.13 -9.83 -18.42
C ASP A 76 -2.77 -8.46 -18.64
N TRP A 77 -4.11 -8.39 -18.70
CA TRP A 77 -4.82 -7.13 -18.85
C TRP A 77 -4.60 -6.23 -17.63
N ILE A 78 -4.69 -6.80 -16.42
CA ILE A 78 -4.47 -6.07 -15.17
C ILE A 78 -3.02 -5.57 -15.09
N ALA A 79 -2.03 -6.41 -15.42
CA ALA A 79 -0.63 -6.00 -15.41
C ALA A 79 -0.35 -4.86 -16.39
N ALA A 80 -0.90 -4.93 -17.61
CA ALA A 80 -0.78 -3.87 -18.60
C ALA A 80 -1.43 -2.56 -18.13
N TYR A 81 -2.64 -2.65 -17.54
CA TYR A 81 -3.34 -1.49 -17.00
C TYR A 81 -2.60 -0.86 -15.80
N VAL A 82 -2.05 -1.67 -14.89
CA VAL A 82 -1.25 -1.17 -13.74
C VAL A 82 0.04 -0.50 -14.21
N ALA A 83 0.75 -1.12 -15.15
CA ALA A 83 2.00 -0.58 -15.69
C ALA A 83 1.77 0.75 -16.41
N ASN A 84 0.77 0.80 -17.31
CA ASN A 84 0.41 1.99 -18.08
C ASN A 84 -1.08 1.96 -18.47
N PRO A 85 -1.96 2.63 -17.69
CA PRO A 85 -3.41 2.61 -17.94
C PRO A 85 -3.79 3.07 -19.36
N LYS A 86 -3.07 4.06 -19.90
CA LYS A 86 -3.34 4.64 -21.22
C LYS A 86 -2.97 3.70 -22.38
N SER A 87 -2.18 2.66 -22.14
CA SER A 87 -1.80 1.68 -23.16
C SER A 87 -2.96 0.77 -23.58
N VAL A 88 -3.87 0.47 -22.65
CA VAL A 88 -5.04 -0.39 -22.90
C VAL A 88 -6.37 0.39 -22.82
N ARG A 89 -6.39 1.53 -22.14
CA ARG A 89 -7.54 2.45 -22.06
C ARG A 89 -7.10 3.89 -22.27
N PRO A 90 -7.12 4.41 -23.50
CA PRO A 90 -6.67 5.77 -23.81
C PRO A 90 -7.41 6.88 -23.03
N ASP A 91 -8.63 6.60 -22.58
CA ASP A 91 -9.48 7.48 -21.78
C ASP A 91 -9.17 7.46 -20.27
N ALA A 92 -8.23 6.63 -19.80
CA ALA A 92 -7.85 6.54 -18.40
C ALA A 92 -7.22 7.86 -17.89
N ARG A 93 -7.84 8.44 -16.85
CA ARG A 93 -7.46 9.76 -16.30
C ARG A 93 -7.01 9.74 -14.83
N LEU A 94 -7.57 8.86 -14.01
CA LEU A 94 -7.43 8.93 -12.55
C LEU A 94 -6.38 7.98 -11.97
N MET A 95 -6.26 6.78 -12.53
CA MET A 95 -5.26 5.81 -12.06
C MET A 95 -3.87 6.21 -12.58
N PRO A 96 -2.86 6.39 -11.71
CA PRO A 96 -1.50 6.66 -12.15
C PRO A 96 -0.86 5.42 -12.79
N ALA A 97 0.16 5.63 -13.61
CA ALA A 97 1.03 4.55 -14.07
C ALA A 97 1.97 4.10 -12.95
N PHE A 98 2.17 2.79 -12.81
CA PHE A 98 3.06 2.19 -11.81
C PHE A 98 4.31 1.55 -12.40
N GLY A 99 4.50 1.57 -13.73
CA GLY A 99 5.68 0.98 -14.38
C GLY A 99 7.03 1.53 -13.88
N ASP A 100 7.07 2.79 -13.43
CA ASP A 100 8.28 3.41 -12.85
C ASP A 100 8.38 3.27 -11.33
N LYS A 101 7.37 2.66 -10.69
CA LYS A 101 7.22 2.57 -9.22
C LYS A 101 7.29 1.15 -8.69
N MET A 102 7.02 0.17 -9.54
CA MET A 102 6.98 -1.25 -9.22
C MET A 102 7.75 -2.01 -10.28
N THR A 103 8.47 -3.06 -9.89
CA THR A 103 9.14 -3.92 -10.86
C THR A 103 8.12 -4.73 -11.67
N PRO A 104 8.48 -5.23 -12.86
CA PRO A 104 7.61 -6.12 -13.63
C PRO A 104 7.10 -7.32 -12.82
N GLU A 105 7.95 -7.87 -11.93
CA GLU A 105 7.61 -9.01 -11.08
C GLU A 105 6.58 -8.63 -10.01
N GLN A 106 6.71 -7.44 -9.41
CA GLN A 106 5.73 -6.94 -8.44
C GLN A 106 4.37 -6.68 -9.11
N ILE A 107 4.37 -6.05 -10.29
CA ILE A 107 3.15 -5.82 -11.06
C ILE A 107 2.50 -7.15 -11.43
N ARG A 108 3.30 -8.14 -11.85
CA ARG A 108 2.81 -9.46 -12.22
C ARG A 108 2.16 -10.18 -11.03
N ALA A 109 2.85 -10.22 -9.89
CA ALA A 109 2.34 -10.87 -8.68
C ALA A 109 1.01 -10.24 -8.22
N LEU A 110 0.93 -8.90 -8.22
CA LEU A 110 -0.30 -8.17 -7.89
C LEU A 110 -1.43 -8.51 -8.89
N ALA A 111 -1.12 -8.56 -10.19
CA ALA A 111 -2.11 -8.79 -11.23
C ALA A 111 -2.70 -10.21 -11.19
N GLU A 112 -1.87 -11.24 -10.99
CA GLU A 112 -2.33 -12.62 -10.81
C GLU A 112 -3.22 -12.76 -9.59
N TRP A 113 -2.81 -12.13 -8.50
CA TRP A 113 -3.55 -12.12 -7.26
C TRP A 113 -4.93 -11.44 -7.41
N LEU A 114 -5.01 -10.31 -8.13
CA LEU A 114 -6.29 -9.65 -8.44
C LEU A 114 -7.16 -10.49 -9.39
N ALA A 115 -6.59 -11.09 -10.43
CA ALA A 115 -7.32 -11.93 -11.38
C ALA A 115 -7.91 -13.20 -10.73
N ALA A 116 -7.31 -13.68 -9.64
CA ALA A 116 -7.81 -14.81 -8.88
C ALA A 116 -9.04 -14.48 -8.00
N ARG A 117 -9.41 -13.21 -7.85
CA ARG A 117 -10.54 -12.77 -7.01
C ARG A 117 -11.86 -12.87 -7.75
N LYS A 118 -12.63 -13.92 -7.46
CA LYS A 118 -13.93 -14.18 -8.07
C LYS A 118 -15.08 -13.86 -7.14
#